data_AF-A0A821Y1S0-F1
#
_entry.id   AF-A0A821Y1S0-F1
#
_cell.length_a   1.000
_cell.length_b   1.000
_cell.length_c   1.000
_cell.angle_alpha   90.00
_cell.angle_beta   90.00
_cell.angle_gamma   90.00
#
_symmetry.space_group_name_H-M   'P 1'
#
loop_
_entity.id
_entity.type
_entity.pdbx_description
1 polymer ?
#
loop_
_entity_poly.entity_id
_entity_poly.type
_entity_poly.pdbx_seq_one_letter_code
_entity_poly.pdbx_strand_id
1 'polypeptide(L)'
;MLYHHYHRKSDVNLTQAFILCEVVDESTNTDKHNFILHSQRELCTYWSGSLRPGIYYIIPFSTSFWHRHEQTEELNGFTLVIHSSVQIEGLLGNEKSTFLADSLIAYVMKSCEKPQEFDNTTFYTTPKNQKLTIMVIENLSTTYHLNVDVDMSESRNIRHSRNSFVTHDCIPPQHRQIICITEWIMQPGQSGRQSFKYSRQLVKNQSESIPPVRDTTDDIHTLRPI
;
A
#
# COMPACT_ATOMS: atom_id res chain seq x y z
N MET A 1 2.13 11.48 15.50
CA MET A 1 3.51 11.59 14.99
C MET A 1 4.15 10.21 15.02
N LEU A 2 4.82 9.82 13.95
CA LEU A 2 5.53 8.55 13.80
C LEU A 2 6.99 8.86 13.48
N TYR A 3 7.91 8.19 14.19
CA TYR A 3 9.35 8.32 13.99
C TYR A 3 10.02 6.93 14.04
N HIS A 4 10.89 6.62 13.08
CA HIS A 4 11.62 5.35 13.02
C HIS A 4 12.95 5.40 13.79
N HIS A 5 13.26 4.40 14.63
CA HIS A 5 14.43 4.43 15.52
C HIS A 5 15.77 4.44 14.76
N TYR A 6 15.82 3.79 13.59
CA TYR A 6 17.01 3.76 12.73
C TYR A 6 17.51 5.16 12.32
N HIS A 7 16.63 6.16 12.29
CA HIS A 7 17.03 7.55 12.02
C HIS A 7 17.99 8.13 13.06
N ARG A 8 18.02 7.61 14.30
CA ARG A 8 18.97 8.08 15.33
C ARG A 8 20.41 7.70 15.01
N LYS A 9 20.62 6.74 14.11
CA LYS A 9 21.94 6.18 13.77
C LYS A 9 22.39 6.48 12.34
N SER A 10 21.49 6.96 11.47
CA SER A 10 21.79 7.21 10.04
C SER A 10 21.28 8.55 9.55
N ASP A 11 22.11 9.32 8.84
CA ASP A 11 21.75 10.58 8.15
C ASP A 11 20.88 10.36 6.89
N VAL A 12 20.15 9.25 6.81
CA VAL A 12 19.37 8.87 5.63
C VAL A 12 17.90 9.16 5.87
N ASN A 13 17.28 9.97 5.01
CA ASN A 13 15.83 10.16 5.00
C ASN A 13 15.10 8.85 4.65
N LEU A 14 14.35 8.33 5.60
CA LEU A 14 13.49 7.17 5.42
C LEU A 14 12.06 7.63 5.15
N THR A 15 11.38 6.83 4.34
CA THR A 15 9.94 6.97 4.14
C THR A 15 9.22 6.38 5.32
N GLN A 16 8.37 7.17 5.94
CA GLN A 16 7.54 6.76 7.06
C GLN A 16 6.10 7.02 6.68
N ALA A 17 5.27 6.01 6.87
CA ALA A 17 3.87 6.07 6.53
C ALA A 17 3.02 5.45 7.63
N PHE A 18 1.77 5.87 7.70
CA PHE A 18 0.76 5.16 8.44
C PHE A 18 -0.57 5.29 7.73
N ILE A 19 -1.41 4.30 7.94
CA ILE A 19 -2.82 4.38 7.61
C ILE A 19 -3.64 4.38 8.90
N LEU A 20 -4.58 5.32 8.98
CA LEU A 20 -5.62 5.36 10.00
C LEU A 20 -6.91 4.81 9.38
N CYS A 21 -7.49 3.77 9.97
CA CYS A 21 -8.71 3.12 9.49
C CYS A 21 -9.79 3.21 10.57
N GLU A 22 -10.94 3.82 10.25
CA GLU A 22 -12.12 3.81 11.11
C GLU A 22 -12.77 2.42 11.12
N VAL A 23 -12.95 1.87 12.32
CA VAL A 23 -13.73 0.65 12.53
C VAL A 23 -15.19 1.06 12.65
N VAL A 24 -15.99 0.57 11.70
CA VAL A 24 -17.44 0.79 11.68
C VAL A 24 -18.11 -0.49 12.16
N ASP A 25 -19.03 -0.35 13.11
CA ASP A 25 -19.82 -1.47 13.61
C ASP A 25 -20.78 -1.91 12.50
N GLU A 26 -20.86 -3.21 12.20
CA GLU A 26 -21.67 -3.76 11.08
C GLU A 26 -23.16 -3.36 11.18
N SER A 27 -23.61 -3.02 12.39
CA SER A 27 -24.96 -2.53 12.68
C SER A 27 -25.26 -1.14 12.08
N THR A 28 -24.23 -0.34 11.84
CA THR A 28 -24.34 0.99 11.22
C THR A 28 -24.16 0.84 9.71
N ASN A 29 -25.28 0.81 8.98
CA ASN A 29 -25.37 0.69 7.53
C ASN A 29 -24.81 1.94 6.80
N THR A 30 -23.56 2.27 7.07
CA THR A 30 -22.83 3.35 6.43
C THR A 30 -21.60 2.76 5.77
N ASP A 31 -21.61 2.62 4.45
CA ASP A 31 -20.48 2.23 3.59
C ASP A 31 -19.29 3.23 3.64
N LYS A 32 -19.19 4.05 4.69
CA LYS A 32 -18.27 5.17 4.81
C LYS A 32 -17.20 4.89 5.85
N HIS A 33 -16.41 3.82 5.67
CA HIS A 33 -15.15 3.63 6.41
C HIS A 33 -14.19 4.78 6.12
N ASN A 34 -13.85 5.63 7.08
CA ASN A 34 -12.88 6.69 6.83
C ASN A 34 -11.45 6.16 6.91
N PHE A 35 -10.67 6.48 5.88
CA PHE A 35 -9.26 6.11 5.79
C PHE A 35 -8.42 7.36 5.60
N ILE A 36 -7.33 7.44 6.36
CA ILE A 36 -6.32 8.48 6.19
C ILE A 36 -4.99 7.79 5.97
N LEU A 37 -4.52 7.78 4.72
CA LEU A 37 -3.16 7.40 4.40
C LEU A 37 -2.28 8.64 4.43
N HIS A 38 -1.21 8.57 5.23
CA HIS A 38 -0.22 9.63 5.29
C HIS A 38 1.18 9.04 5.13
N SER A 39 2.03 9.70 4.33
CA SER A 39 3.38 9.25 4.04
C SER A 39 4.30 10.42 3.75
N GLN A 40 5.46 10.45 4.39
CA GLN A 40 6.51 11.44 4.13
C GLN A 40 7.90 10.81 4.22
N ARG A 41 8.85 11.41 3.48
CA ARG A 41 10.26 11.01 3.47
C ARG A 41 11.08 12.00 4.28
N GLU A 42 10.89 11.96 5.59
CA GLU A 42 11.47 12.89 6.55
C GLU A 42 11.86 12.15 7.84
N LEU A 43 12.45 12.87 8.79
CA LEU A 43 12.81 12.34 10.11
C LEU A 43 11.58 11.77 10.83
N CYS A 44 10.42 12.41 10.73
CA CYS A 44 9.17 11.91 11.28
C CYS A 44 8.02 12.26 10.32
N THR A 45 6.91 11.55 10.45
CA THR A 45 5.68 11.88 9.74
C THR A 45 4.54 12.09 10.72
N TYR A 46 3.63 13.02 10.45
CA TYR A 46 2.52 13.29 11.35
C TYR A 46 1.29 13.76 10.59
N TRP A 47 0.13 13.45 11.16
CA TRP A 47 -1.13 14.02 10.76
C TRP A 47 -1.73 14.74 11.96
N SER A 48 -2.36 15.88 11.69
CA SER A 48 -3.15 16.62 12.65
C SER A 48 -4.54 16.87 12.05
N GLY A 49 -5.56 16.73 12.89
CA GLY A 49 -6.94 16.92 12.50
C GLY A 49 -7.88 16.38 13.56
N SER A 50 -9.18 16.55 13.31
CA SER A 50 -10.23 16.04 14.18
C SER A 50 -10.76 14.72 13.64
N LEU A 51 -10.92 13.74 14.53
CA LEU A 51 -11.59 12.48 14.25
C LEU A 51 -12.98 12.48 14.86
N ARG A 52 -13.89 11.69 14.30
CA ARG A 52 -15.18 11.45 14.94
C ARG A 52 -14.97 10.51 16.14
N PRO A 53 -15.87 10.51 17.14
CA PRO A 53 -15.85 9.46 18.16
C PRO A 53 -15.99 8.08 17.51
N GLY A 54 -15.09 7.15 17.85
CA GLY A 54 -15.08 5.81 17.27
C GLY A 54 -13.81 5.04 17.59
N ILE A 55 -13.72 3.82 17.06
CA ILE A 55 -12.54 2.96 17.16
C ILE A 55 -11.74 3.11 15.86
N TYR A 56 -10.42 3.21 15.98
CA TYR A 56 -9.52 3.36 14.85
C TYR A 56 -8.32 2.42 14.96
N TYR A 57 -7.94 1.81 13.84
CA TYR A 57 -6.63 1.19 13.69
C TYR A 57 -5.63 2.22 13.19
N ILE A 58 -4.45 2.23 13.78
CA ILE A 58 -3.28 2.93 13.25
C ILE A 58 -2.27 1.86 12.86
N ILE A 59 -1.91 1.81 11.58
CA ILE A 59 -0.95 0.84 11.06
C ILE A 59 0.27 1.59 10.53
N PRO A 60 1.35 1.70 11.34
CA PRO A 60 2.62 2.25 10.90
C PRO A 60 3.32 1.30 9.93
N PHE A 61 3.91 1.82 8.86
CA PHE A 61 4.72 1.05 7.93
C PHE A 61 5.77 1.92 7.23
N SER A 62 6.71 1.29 6.54
CA SER A 62 7.74 1.99 5.79
C SER A 62 8.11 1.25 4.51
N THR A 63 8.08 1.97 3.39
CA THR A 63 8.55 1.48 2.10
C THR A 63 10.08 1.32 2.03
N SER A 64 10.81 1.86 3.03
CA SER A 64 12.27 1.93 3.01
C SER A 64 12.97 0.62 3.37
N PHE A 65 12.22 -0.32 3.93
CA PHE A 65 12.76 -1.57 4.45
C PHE A 65 12.32 -2.81 3.66
N TRP A 66 11.37 -2.69 2.73
CA TRP A 66 10.83 -3.78 1.90
C TRP A 66 11.87 -4.62 1.12
N HIS A 67 13.08 -4.09 0.89
CA HIS A 67 14.15 -4.78 0.15
C HIS A 67 15.43 -4.93 0.95
N ARG A 68 15.41 -4.63 2.25
CA ARG A 68 16.59 -4.85 3.09
C ARG A 68 16.62 -6.33 3.49
N HIS A 69 17.65 -7.03 3.01
CA HIS A 69 17.90 -8.44 3.30
C HIS A 69 18.28 -8.71 4.77
N GLU A 70 18.74 -7.67 5.47
CA GLU A 70 19.05 -7.75 6.89
C GLU A 70 17.83 -7.23 7.68
N GLN A 71 16.97 -8.13 8.16
CA GLN A 71 15.98 -7.78 9.19
C GLN A 71 16.64 -7.90 10.56
N THR A 72 17.44 -6.91 10.95
CA THR A 72 17.90 -6.82 12.35
C THR A 72 16.79 -6.23 13.19
N GLU A 73 16.69 -6.60 14.48
CA GLU A 73 15.70 -6.00 15.40
C GLU A 73 15.80 -4.46 15.44
N GLU A 74 16.98 -3.91 15.15
CA GLU A 74 17.22 -2.46 15.06
C GLU A 74 16.50 -1.78 13.88
N LEU A 75 16.11 -2.54 12.85
CA LEU A 75 15.42 -2.03 11.65
C LEU A 75 13.90 -2.04 11.77
N ASN A 76 13.33 -2.60 12.85
CA ASN A 76 11.89 -2.75 13.03
C ASN A 76 11.30 -1.82 14.12
N GLY A 77 12.15 -1.03 14.79
CA GLY A 77 11.73 -0.14 15.88
C GLY A 77 11.15 1.19 15.39
N PHE A 78 9.95 1.53 15.85
CA PHE A 78 9.36 2.86 15.66
C PHE A 78 8.75 3.40 16.96
N THR A 79 8.55 4.72 17.01
CA THR A 79 7.80 5.40 18.06
C THR A 79 6.59 6.08 17.44
N LEU A 80 5.41 5.69 17.92
CA LEU A 80 4.15 6.38 17.65
C LEU A 80 3.80 7.25 18.87
N VAL A 81 3.61 8.56 18.62
CA VAL A 81 3.17 9.53 19.62
C VAL A 81 1.81 10.07 19.21
N ILE A 82 0.83 9.94 20.12
CA ILE A 82 -0.53 10.46 19.94
C ILE A 82 -0.74 11.57 20.96
N HIS A 83 -1.02 12.77 20.45
CA HIS A 83 -1.47 13.89 21.27
C HIS A 83 -2.95 14.08 21.05
N SER A 84 -3.72 14.09 22.14
CA SER A 84 -5.16 14.23 22.11
C SER A 84 -5.61 15.25 23.16
N SER A 85 -6.63 16.05 22.83
CA SER A 85 -7.30 16.93 23.79
C SER A 85 -8.30 16.20 24.68
N VAL A 86 -8.58 14.92 24.38
CA VAL A 86 -9.45 14.02 25.15
C VAL A 86 -8.71 12.76 25.54
N GLN A 87 -9.17 12.09 26.59
CA GLN A 87 -8.64 10.78 26.95
C GLN A 87 -8.89 9.78 25.82
N ILE A 88 -7.87 8.99 25.51
CA ILE A 88 -7.93 7.91 24.55
C ILE A 88 -7.53 6.61 25.24
N GLU A 89 -8.17 5.52 24.82
CA GLU A 89 -7.75 4.18 25.17
C GLU A 89 -7.11 3.54 23.94
N GLY A 90 -6.03 2.81 24.16
CA GLY A 90 -5.28 2.19 23.08
C GLY A 90 -4.73 0.85 23.53
N LEU A 91 -4.77 -0.11 22.63
CA LEU A 91 -4.15 -1.42 22.80
C LEU A 91 -3.35 -1.74 21.54
N LEU A 92 -2.26 -2.48 21.71
CA LEU A 92 -1.53 -3.03 20.58
C LEU A 92 -2.32 -4.24 20.06
N GLY A 93 -2.83 -4.14 18.83
CA GLY A 93 -3.55 -5.25 18.18
C GLY A 93 -2.61 -6.40 17.82
N ASN A 94 -3.12 -7.63 17.85
CA ASN A 94 -2.44 -8.82 17.34
C ASN A 94 -3.09 -9.24 16.01
N GLU A 95 -3.09 -8.31 15.05
CA GLU A 95 -3.71 -8.50 13.76
C GLU A 95 -2.89 -9.44 12.86
N LYS A 96 -3.55 -9.99 11.84
CA LYS A 96 -2.88 -10.84 10.84
C LYS A 96 -1.83 -10.05 10.05
N SER A 97 -0.80 -10.73 9.55
CA SER A 97 0.23 -10.12 8.67
C SER A 97 -0.39 -9.40 7.46
N THR A 98 -1.55 -9.88 6.97
CA THR A 98 -2.26 -9.31 5.82
C THR A 98 -2.96 -7.98 6.09
N PHE A 99 -3.11 -7.57 7.35
CA PHE A 99 -3.98 -6.45 7.74
C PHE A 99 -3.60 -5.11 7.11
N LEU A 100 -2.31 -4.86 6.92
CA LEU A 100 -1.81 -3.69 6.18
C LEU A 100 -2.28 -3.73 4.72
N ALA A 101 -2.09 -4.86 4.04
CA ALA A 101 -2.48 -5.02 2.64
C ALA A 101 -3.98 -4.79 2.44
N ASP A 102 -4.80 -5.39 3.30
CA ASP A 102 -6.26 -5.31 3.26
C ASP A 102 -6.71 -3.85 3.47
N SER A 103 -6.09 -3.15 4.43
CA SER A 103 -6.35 -1.73 4.69
C SER A 103 -5.95 -0.82 3.52
N LEU A 104 -4.83 -1.10 2.85
CA LEU A 104 -4.38 -0.34 1.69
C LEU A 104 -5.30 -0.58 0.48
N ILE A 105 -5.73 -1.82 0.24
CA ILE A 105 -6.72 -2.15 -0.80
C ILE A 105 -8.01 -1.35 -0.57
N ALA A 106 -8.57 -1.40 0.64
CA ALA A 106 -9.79 -0.69 0.98
C ALA A 106 -9.66 0.83 0.80
N TYR A 107 -8.52 1.40 1.23
CA TYR A 107 -8.22 2.81 1.00
C TYR A 107 -8.17 3.17 -0.49
N VAL A 108 -7.46 2.38 -1.30
CA VAL A 108 -7.30 2.66 -2.74
C VAL A 108 -8.64 2.59 -3.46
N MET A 109 -9.41 1.53 -3.22
CA MET A 109 -10.73 1.36 -3.84
C MET A 109 -11.67 2.51 -3.49
N LYS A 110 -11.64 2.99 -2.24
CA LYS A 110 -12.47 4.13 -1.80
C LYS A 110 -11.99 5.48 -2.32
N SER A 111 -10.67 5.69 -2.38
CA SER A 111 -10.07 6.98 -2.74
C SER A 111 -9.85 7.17 -4.24
N CYS A 112 -9.99 6.11 -5.04
CA CYS A 112 -9.83 6.18 -6.49
C CYS A 112 -10.96 7.00 -7.11
N GLU A 113 -10.62 8.17 -7.66
CA GLU A 113 -11.59 9.07 -8.29
C GLU A 113 -12.23 8.47 -9.55
N LYS A 114 -11.43 7.70 -10.31
CA LYS A 114 -11.82 7.13 -11.61
C LYS A 114 -11.12 5.78 -11.80
N PRO A 115 -11.74 4.68 -11.33
CA PRO A 115 -11.29 3.33 -11.66
C PRO A 115 -11.28 3.12 -13.17
N GLN A 116 -10.27 2.43 -13.68
CA GLN A 116 -10.22 2.01 -15.08
C GLN A 116 -10.89 0.66 -15.20
N GLU A 117 -12.14 0.69 -15.65
CA GLU A 117 -12.96 -0.50 -15.86
C GLU A 117 -12.76 -1.07 -17.27
N PHE A 118 -12.65 -2.38 -17.33
CA PHE A 118 -12.55 -3.17 -18.53
C PHE A 118 -13.45 -4.41 -18.38
N ASP A 119 -13.68 -5.12 -19.48
CA ASP A 119 -14.44 -6.37 -19.42
C ASP A 119 -13.78 -7.35 -18.44
N ASN A 120 -14.50 -7.70 -17.38
CA ASN A 120 -14.07 -8.57 -16.29
C ASN A 120 -12.82 -8.12 -15.50
N THR A 121 -12.44 -6.84 -15.54
CA THR A 121 -11.27 -6.33 -14.80
C THR A 121 -11.43 -4.88 -14.41
N THR A 122 -11.05 -4.53 -13.18
CA THR A 122 -11.02 -3.14 -12.73
C THR A 122 -9.65 -2.79 -12.16
N PHE A 123 -9.09 -1.66 -12.59
CA PHE A 123 -7.80 -1.15 -12.10
C PHE A 123 -8.00 0.14 -11.30
N TYR A 124 -7.45 0.16 -10.10
CA TYR A 124 -7.53 1.26 -9.15
C TYR A 124 -6.12 1.81 -8.88
N THR A 125 -6.04 3.12 -8.72
CA THR A 125 -4.83 3.80 -8.27
C THR A 125 -5.18 4.88 -7.27
N THR A 126 -4.26 5.16 -6.33
CA THR A 126 -4.38 6.34 -5.48
C THR A 126 -4.40 7.63 -6.32
N PRO A 127 -4.98 8.73 -5.78
CA PRO A 127 -4.96 10.03 -6.45
C PRO A 127 -3.54 10.51 -6.78
N LYS A 128 -3.38 11.21 -7.91
CA LYS A 128 -2.07 11.60 -8.48
C LYS A 128 -1.16 12.43 -7.56
N ASN A 129 -1.72 13.09 -6.55
CA ASN A 129 -1.00 13.98 -5.65
C ASN A 129 -0.54 13.30 -4.36
N GLN A 130 -0.72 11.99 -4.23
CA GLN A 130 -0.24 11.23 -3.09
C GLN A 130 1.26 10.92 -3.22
N LYS A 131 1.98 10.91 -2.09
CA LYS A 131 3.39 10.50 -2.05
C LYS A 131 3.57 9.02 -2.40
N LEU A 132 2.60 8.20 -2.01
CA LEU A 132 2.50 6.79 -2.36
C LEU A 132 1.49 6.60 -3.50
N THR A 133 1.95 6.00 -4.57
CA THR A 133 1.07 5.45 -5.61
C THR A 133 0.89 3.97 -5.35
N ILE A 134 -0.34 3.55 -5.09
CA ILE A 134 -0.68 2.15 -4.88
C ILE A 134 -1.57 1.73 -6.03
N MET A 135 -1.20 0.66 -6.71
CA MET A 135 -1.96 0.10 -7.82
C MET A 135 -2.61 -1.21 -7.39
N VAL A 136 -3.93 -1.25 -7.45
CA VAL A 136 -4.74 -2.43 -7.13
C VAL A 136 -5.51 -2.84 -8.37
N ILE A 137 -5.61 -4.13 -8.60
CA ILE A 137 -6.39 -4.66 -9.72
C ILE A 137 -7.31 -5.77 -9.22
N GLU A 138 -8.51 -5.82 -9.79
CA GLU A 138 -9.52 -6.84 -9.56
C GLU A 138 -9.76 -7.63 -10.83
N ASN A 139 -9.72 -8.96 -10.71
CA ASN A 139 -10.20 -9.89 -11.73
C ASN A 139 -11.65 -10.28 -11.40
N LEU A 140 -12.59 -9.64 -12.10
CA LEU A 140 -14.02 -9.88 -11.96
C LEU A 140 -14.49 -11.10 -12.78
N SER A 141 -13.59 -11.76 -13.51
CA SER A 141 -13.94 -12.99 -14.23
C SER A 141 -14.29 -14.09 -13.25
N THR A 142 -15.28 -14.91 -13.60
CA THR A 142 -15.62 -16.13 -12.86
C THR A 142 -14.88 -17.36 -13.38
N THR A 143 -14.23 -17.25 -14.55
CA THR A 143 -13.67 -18.41 -15.26
C THR A 143 -12.21 -18.24 -15.69
N TYR A 144 -11.75 -17.03 -15.97
CA TYR A 144 -10.42 -16.78 -16.53
C TYR A 144 -9.48 -16.19 -15.50
N HIS A 145 -8.23 -16.63 -15.51
CA HIS A 145 -7.14 -15.94 -14.85
C HIS A 145 -6.80 -14.67 -15.64
N LEU A 146 -6.32 -13.64 -14.94
CA LEU A 146 -5.90 -12.39 -15.52
C LEU A 146 -4.38 -12.28 -15.44
N ASN A 147 -3.70 -12.39 -16.57
CA ASN A 147 -2.29 -12.03 -16.68
C ASN A 147 -2.16 -10.52 -16.79
N VAL A 148 -1.28 -9.94 -15.99
CA VAL A 148 -1.06 -8.50 -15.86
C VAL A 148 0.43 -8.23 -15.98
N ASP A 149 0.79 -7.38 -16.94
CA ASP A 149 2.14 -6.80 -16.99
C ASP A 149 2.06 -5.31 -16.69
N VAL A 150 2.94 -4.85 -15.80
CA VAL A 150 3.15 -3.43 -15.55
C VAL A 150 4.60 -3.09 -15.81
N ASP A 151 4.83 -2.18 -16.75
CA ASP A 151 6.15 -1.66 -17.10
C ASP A 151 6.27 -0.19 -16.68
N MET A 152 7.16 0.05 -15.73
CA MET A 152 7.53 1.34 -15.19
C MET A 152 8.97 1.75 -15.54
N SER A 153 9.59 1.13 -16.54
CA SER A 153 11.01 1.36 -16.90
C SER A 153 11.31 2.80 -17.35
N GLU A 154 10.30 3.55 -17.78
CA GLU A 154 10.43 4.97 -18.11
C GLU A 154 10.31 5.89 -16.89
N SER A 155 10.00 5.34 -15.71
CA SER A 155 9.93 6.10 -14.47
C SER A 155 11.32 6.39 -13.91
N ARG A 156 11.45 7.54 -13.24
CA ARG A 156 12.70 8.00 -12.64
C ARG A 156 12.46 8.56 -11.25
N ASN A 157 13.43 8.35 -10.36
CA ASN A 157 13.41 8.81 -8.97
C ASN A 157 12.19 8.30 -8.17
N ILE A 158 11.82 7.05 -8.42
CA ILE A 158 10.81 6.34 -7.64
C ILE A 158 11.38 5.04 -7.08
N ARG A 159 10.86 4.64 -5.92
CA ARG A 159 11.09 3.33 -5.29
C ARG A 159 9.89 2.45 -5.54
N HIS A 160 10.10 1.14 -5.71
CA HIS A 160 9.06 0.15 -5.98
C HIS A 160 9.04 -0.92 -4.89
N SER A 161 7.86 -1.36 -4.48
CA SER A 161 7.68 -2.49 -3.57
C SER A 161 8.07 -3.83 -4.18
N ARG A 162 8.23 -3.94 -5.50
CA ARG A 162 8.50 -5.20 -6.21
C ARG A 162 9.98 -5.44 -6.53
N ASN A 163 10.87 -4.50 -6.14
CA ASN A 163 12.29 -4.48 -6.50
C ASN A 163 12.56 -4.62 -8.01
N SER A 164 11.58 -4.28 -8.84
CA SER A 164 11.63 -4.37 -10.29
C SER A 164 10.74 -3.27 -10.88
N PHE A 165 11.18 -2.71 -12.00
CA PHE A 165 10.39 -1.76 -12.80
C PHE A 165 9.38 -2.48 -13.71
N VAL A 166 9.55 -3.78 -13.91
CA VAL A 166 8.62 -4.61 -14.67
C VAL A 166 8.08 -5.71 -13.77
N THR A 167 6.77 -5.85 -13.71
CA THR A 167 6.10 -6.89 -12.93
C THR A 167 5.17 -7.69 -13.81
N HIS A 168 5.19 -9.00 -13.59
CA HIS A 168 4.31 -9.96 -14.24
C HIS A 168 3.53 -10.67 -13.14
N ASP A 169 2.22 -10.49 -13.13
CA ASP A 169 1.33 -11.04 -12.13
C ASP A 169 0.21 -11.84 -12.81
N CYS A 170 -0.28 -12.86 -12.13
CA CYS A 170 -1.42 -13.63 -12.60
C CYS A 170 -2.43 -13.77 -11.47
N ILE A 171 -3.65 -13.30 -11.74
CA ILE A 171 -4.67 -13.10 -10.74
C ILE A 171 -5.81 -14.07 -11.02
N PRO A 172 -6.13 -14.99 -10.08
CA PRO A 172 -7.21 -15.96 -10.29
C PRO A 172 -8.57 -15.29 -10.48
N PRO A 173 -9.56 -16.01 -11.03
CA PRO A 173 -10.95 -15.55 -11.07
C PRO A 173 -11.43 -15.09 -9.68
N GLN A 174 -12.20 -14.01 -9.61
CA GLN A 174 -12.74 -13.45 -8.37
C GLN A 174 -11.67 -13.12 -7.31
N HIS A 175 -10.51 -12.65 -7.75
CA HIS A 175 -9.43 -12.20 -6.88
C HIS A 175 -8.94 -10.81 -7.23
N ARG A 176 -8.28 -10.18 -6.27
CA ARG A 176 -7.64 -8.87 -6.37
C ARG A 176 -6.24 -8.91 -5.79
N GLN A 177 -5.42 -7.93 -6.17
CA GLN A 177 -4.03 -7.86 -5.74
C GLN A 177 -3.52 -6.41 -5.75
N ILE A 178 -2.66 -6.07 -4.80
CA ILE A 178 -1.78 -4.91 -4.94
C ILE A 178 -0.64 -5.30 -5.90
N ILE A 179 -0.62 -4.76 -7.11
CA ILE A 179 0.42 -5.07 -8.10
C ILE A 179 1.75 -4.43 -7.68
N CYS A 180 1.70 -3.15 -7.30
CA CYS A 180 2.88 -2.43 -6.84
C CYS A 180 2.49 -1.24 -5.96
N ILE A 181 3.40 -0.89 -5.06
CA ILE A 181 3.42 0.39 -4.36
C ILE A 181 4.68 1.12 -4.80
N THR A 182 4.52 2.36 -5.24
CA THR A 182 5.64 3.21 -5.62
C THR A 182 5.65 4.51 -4.86
N GLU A 183 6.84 5.04 -4.67
CA GLU A 183 7.05 6.27 -3.92
C GLU A 183 8.10 7.14 -4.59
N TRP A 184 7.85 8.45 -4.64
CA TRP A 184 8.83 9.46 -5.02
C TRP A 184 9.95 9.59 -3.99
N ILE A 185 11.20 9.36 -4.41
CA ILE A 185 12.40 9.49 -3.55
C ILE A 185 13.18 10.80 -3.78
N MET A 186 12.60 11.74 -4.51
CA MET A 186 13.26 12.98 -4.91
C MET A 186 13.51 13.96 -3.77
N GLN A 187 14.60 14.73 -3.92
CA GLN A 187 14.85 15.94 -3.15
C GLN A 187 14.23 17.18 -3.83
N PRO A 188 14.04 18.29 -3.10
CA PRO A 188 13.58 19.56 -3.68
C PRO A 188 14.43 19.99 -4.89
N GLY A 189 13.79 20.36 -6.00
CA GLY A 189 14.48 20.83 -7.22
C GLY A 189 14.79 19.75 -8.26
N GLN A 190 14.53 18.47 -7.99
CA GLN A 190 14.64 17.40 -8.99
C GLN A 190 13.32 17.21 -9.76
N SER A 191 13.43 16.93 -11.06
CA SER A 191 12.28 16.53 -11.89
C SER A 191 12.09 15.02 -11.83
N GLY A 192 10.85 14.61 -11.57
CA GLY A 192 10.44 13.22 -11.48
C GLY A 192 9.53 12.87 -12.63
N ARG A 193 9.60 11.61 -13.07
CA ARG A 193 8.63 11.05 -14.01
C ARG A 193 8.14 9.73 -13.47
N GLN A 194 6.83 9.60 -13.37
CA GLN A 194 6.17 8.35 -13.08
C GLN A 194 5.29 8.05 -14.27
N SER A 195 5.63 6.97 -14.94
CA SER A 195 4.99 6.51 -16.16
C SER A 195 4.89 5.01 -16.06
N PHE A 196 3.69 4.49 -16.26
CA PHE A 196 3.46 3.05 -16.30
C PHE A 196 2.72 2.71 -17.59
N LYS A 197 3.12 1.60 -18.19
CA LYS A 197 2.37 0.93 -19.25
C LYS A 197 1.78 -0.33 -18.63
N TYR A 198 0.56 -0.64 -19.02
CA TYR A 198 -0.19 -1.76 -18.47
C TYR A 198 -0.77 -2.58 -19.64
N SER A 199 -0.51 -3.89 -19.62
CA SER A 199 -1.14 -4.87 -20.49
C SER A 199 -1.87 -5.93 -19.68
N ARG A 200 -2.93 -6.47 -20.27
CA ARG A 200 -3.74 -7.52 -19.66
C ARG A 200 -4.15 -8.58 -20.66
N GLN A 201 -4.29 -9.81 -20.19
CA GLN A 201 -4.80 -10.92 -20.98
C GLN A 201 -5.58 -11.91 -20.11
N LEU A 202 -6.80 -12.24 -20.51
CA LEU A 202 -7.59 -13.31 -19.89
C LEU A 202 -7.15 -14.68 -20.45
N VAL A 203 -6.92 -15.65 -19.56
CA VAL A 203 -6.42 -16.99 -19.89
C VAL A 203 -7.18 -18.08 -19.13
N LYS A 204 -7.50 -19.20 -19.81
CA LYS A 204 -8.36 -20.28 -19.25
C LYS A 204 -7.65 -21.15 -18.21
N ASN A 205 -6.37 -21.45 -18.41
CA ASN A 205 -5.57 -22.35 -17.57
C ASN A 205 -4.19 -21.72 -17.35
N GLN A 206 -3.68 -21.76 -16.11
CA GLN A 206 -2.25 -21.55 -15.86
C GLN A 206 -1.53 -22.89 -16.02
N SER A 207 -0.58 -22.98 -16.94
CA SER A 207 0.42 -24.04 -16.91
C SER A 207 1.83 -23.55 -16.59
N GLU A 208 2.15 -22.26 -16.64
CA GLU A 208 3.54 -21.82 -16.45
C GLU A 208 3.68 -20.47 -15.72
N SER A 209 4.52 -20.52 -14.67
CA SER A 209 5.22 -19.46 -13.94
C SER A 209 4.39 -18.28 -13.40
N ILE A 210 3.93 -18.43 -12.17
CA ILE A 210 3.96 -17.32 -11.21
C ILE A 210 5.46 -17.15 -10.86
N PRO A 211 6.13 -16.02 -11.15
CA PRO A 211 7.37 -15.74 -10.44
C PRO A 211 7.00 -15.71 -8.95
N PRO A 212 7.65 -16.49 -8.07
CA PRO A 212 7.33 -16.45 -6.65
C PRO A 212 7.39 -14.99 -6.20
N VAL A 213 6.29 -14.53 -5.58
CA VAL A 213 6.26 -13.23 -4.90
C VAL A 213 7.44 -13.27 -3.93
N ARG A 214 8.48 -12.48 -4.19
CA ARG A 214 9.66 -12.47 -3.32
C ARG A 214 9.18 -12.04 -1.93
N ASP A 215 9.36 -12.91 -0.95
CA ASP A 215 8.84 -12.90 0.44
C ASP A 215 9.21 -11.68 1.30
N THR A 216 9.80 -10.62 0.75
CA THR A 216 10.38 -9.53 1.55
C THR A 216 9.41 -8.39 1.90
N THR A 217 8.12 -8.53 1.57
CA THR A 217 7.13 -7.44 1.66
C THR A 217 5.90 -7.74 2.52
N ASP A 218 6.04 -8.59 3.53
CA ASP A 218 4.99 -8.85 4.54
C ASP A 218 3.60 -9.13 3.92
N ASP A 219 3.52 -10.06 2.95
CA ASP A 219 2.28 -10.45 2.27
C ASP A 219 1.52 -9.34 1.52
N ILE A 220 2.14 -8.16 1.31
CA ILE A 220 1.46 -7.00 0.72
C ILE A 220 0.98 -7.25 -0.71
N HIS A 221 1.68 -8.13 -1.43
CA HIS A 221 1.39 -8.50 -2.81
C HIS A 221 0.62 -9.82 -2.93
N THR A 222 0.27 -10.45 -1.81
CA THR A 222 -0.46 -11.71 -1.82
C THR A 222 -1.86 -11.49 -2.40
N LEU A 223 -2.40 -12.47 -3.12
CA LEU A 223 -3.74 -12.42 -3.70
C LEU A 223 -4.82 -12.36 -2.62
N ARG A 224 -5.96 -11.72 -2.91
CA ARG A 224 -7.13 -11.64 -2.03
C ARG A 224 -8.40 -11.99 -2.78
N PRO A 225 -9.33 -12.78 -2.22
CA PRO A 225 -10.66 -12.94 -2.80
C PRO A 225 -11.42 -11.60 -2.89
N ILE A 226 -12.35 -11.51 -3.84
CA ILE A 226 -13.30 -10.40 -3.97
C ILE A 226 -14.49 -10.60 -3.03
#